data_AF-A0A356BXF2-F1
#
_entry.id   AF-A0A356BXF2-F1
#
_cell.length_a   1.000
_cell.length_b   1.000
_cell.length_c   1.000
_cell.angle_alpha   90.00
_cell.angle_beta   90.00
_cell.angle_gamma   90.00
#
_symmetry.space_group_name_H-M   'P 1'
#
loop_
_entity.id
_entity.type
_entity.pdbx_description
1 polymer ?
#
loop_
_entity_poly.entity_id
_entity_poly.type
_entity_poly.pdbx_seq_one_letter_code
_entity_poly.pdbx_strand_id
1 'polypeptide(L)'
;MKKILFVAHCLLNTASKVAREPKDGAKQEEELRIAFLKKALDRGVQLIQLPCPEFTLYGACRWGHVYEQFDSAFFRSHSRRILAPIILELQEYLS
;
A
#
# COMPACT_ATOMS: atom_id res chain seq x y z
N MET A 1 20.20 11.09 -8.71
CA MET A 1 19.29 9.95 -8.47
C MET A 1 17.97 10.46 -7.94
N LYS A 2 16.86 10.04 -8.57
CA LYS A 2 15.49 10.32 -8.08
C LYS A 2 15.31 9.55 -6.75
N LYS A 3 15.00 10.22 -5.64
CA LYS A 3 14.74 9.58 -4.32
C LYS A 3 13.26 9.29 -4.18
N ILE A 4 12.79 8.18 -4.76
CA ILE A 4 11.38 7.81 -4.77
C ILE A 4 11.20 6.50 -4.01
N LEU A 5 10.22 6.43 -3.12
CA LEU A 5 9.75 5.19 -2.50
C LEU A 5 8.35 4.86 -2.98
N PHE A 6 8.18 3.63 -3.47
CA PHE A 6 6.88 3.05 -3.73
C PHE A 6 6.39 2.37 -2.46
N VAL A 7 5.23 2.77 -1.97
CA VAL A 7 4.74 2.38 -0.64
C VAL A 7 3.36 1.74 -0.74
N ALA A 8 3.04 0.88 0.22
CA ALA A 8 1.72 0.26 0.31
C ALA A 8 0.62 1.33 0.43
N HIS A 9 -0.56 1.05 -0.15
CA HIS A 9 -1.73 1.94 -0.12
C HIS A 9 -2.03 2.47 1.29
N CYS A 10 -2.05 1.56 2.27
CA CYS A 10 -2.41 1.88 3.65
C CYS A 10 -1.38 2.75 4.40
N LEU A 11 -0.16 2.93 3.86
CA LEU A 11 0.83 3.81 4.46
C LEU A 11 0.45 5.28 4.28
N LEU A 12 -0.09 5.65 3.11
CA LEU A 12 -0.50 7.01 2.79
C LEU A 12 -2.00 7.24 3.01
N ASN A 13 -2.84 6.23 2.74
CA ASN A 13 -4.29 6.30 2.92
C ASN A 13 -4.78 5.15 3.80
N THR A 14 -4.94 5.43 5.10
CA THR A 14 -5.40 4.45 6.10
C THR A 14 -6.83 3.98 5.88
N ALA A 15 -7.66 4.71 5.11
CA ALA A 15 -9.02 4.27 4.74
C ALA A 15 -9.04 3.03 3.82
N SER A 16 -7.88 2.64 3.28
CA SER A 16 -7.74 1.38 2.51
C SER A 16 -7.58 0.13 3.39
N LYS A 17 -7.33 0.30 4.70
CA LYS A 17 -7.25 -0.82 5.65
C LYS A 17 -8.63 -1.44 5.87
N VAL A 18 -8.64 -2.73 6.20
CA VAL A 18 -9.85 -3.42 6.66
C VAL A 18 -10.37 -2.69 7.91
N ALA A 19 -11.66 -2.33 7.91
CA ALA A 19 -12.31 -1.79 9.08
C ALA A 19 -12.26 -2.83 10.22
N ARG A 20 -11.61 -2.47 11.32
CA ARG A 20 -11.49 -3.31 12.51
C ARG A 20 -11.63 -2.41 13.73
N GLU A 21 -12.21 -2.95 14.79
CA GLU A 21 -12.16 -2.30 16.10
C GLU A 21 -10.71 -1.96 16.46
N PRO A 22 -10.45 -0.79 17.06
CA PRO A 22 -9.11 -0.41 17.50
C PRO A 22 -8.55 -1.52 18.40
N LYS A 23 -7.47 -2.15 17.93
CA LYS A 23 -6.73 -3.13 18.73
C LYS A 23 -5.68 -2.43 19.58
N ASP A 24 -5.26 -3.08 20.66
CA ASP A 24 -4.08 -2.67 21.40
C ASP A 24 -2.91 -2.46 20.44
N GLY A 25 -2.25 -1.30 20.53
CA GLY A 25 -1.15 -0.90 19.66
C GLY A 25 -1.54 -0.09 18.41
N ALA A 26 -2.83 0.10 18.09
CA ALA A 26 -3.24 0.88 16.92
C ALA A 26 -2.72 2.33 16.95
N LYS A 27 -2.68 2.94 18.14
CA LYS A 27 -2.11 4.28 18.34
C LYS A 27 -0.61 4.33 18.05
N GLN A 28 0.14 3.34 18.55
CA GLN A 28 1.58 3.26 18.34
C GLN A 28 1.91 3.01 16.86
N GLU A 29 1.14 2.17 16.18
CA GLU A 29 1.27 1.94 14.73
C GLU A 29 1.09 3.24 13.94
N GLU A 30 0.07 4.04 14.30
CA GLU A 30 -0.21 5.32 13.66
C GLU A 30 0.89 6.36 13.93
N GLU A 31 1.39 6.44 15.16
CA GLU A 31 2.52 7.30 15.52
C GLU A 31 3.78 6.93 14.72
N LEU A 32 4.08 5.64 14.59
CA LEU A 32 5.21 5.15 13.79
C LEU A 32 5.02 5.47 12.30
N ARG A 33 3.80 5.30 11.76
CA ARG A 33 3.48 5.66 10.38
C ARG A 33 3.74 7.14 10.12
N ILE A 34 3.22 8.02 10.97
CA ILE A 34 3.42 9.48 10.84
C ILE A 34 4.91 9.83 10.97
N ALA A 35 5.63 9.22 11.92
CA ALA A 35 7.06 9.46 12.10
C ALA A 35 7.88 9.03 10.87
N PHE A 36 7.54 7.89 10.26
CA PHE A 36 8.14 7.44 9.01
C PHE A 36 7.93 8.45 7.88
N LEU A 37 6.68 8.92 7.70
CA LEU A 37 6.34 9.87 6.64
C LEU A 37 7.07 11.19 6.80
N LYS A 38 7.10 11.76 8.02
CA LYS A 38 7.87 12.98 8.32
C LYS A 38 9.35 12.81 7.96
N LYS A 39 9.95 11.72 8.42
CA LYS A 39 11.37 11.43 8.16
C LYS A 39 11.68 11.24 6.67
N ALA A 40 10.76 10.68 5.89
CA ALA A 40 10.90 10.58 4.44
C ALA A 40 10.91 11.98 3.80
N LEU A 41 9.94 12.83 4.16
CA LEU A 41 9.83 14.20 3.65
C LEU A 41 11.05 15.06 4.05
N ASP A 42 11.49 15.00 5.31
CA ASP A 42 12.66 15.72 5.82
C ASP A 42 13.95 15.37 5.05
N ARG A 43 14.00 14.17 4.46
CA ARG A 43 15.14 13.68 3.65
C ARG A 43 15.00 13.96 2.16
N GLY A 44 13.92 14.67 1.76
CA GLY A 44 13.58 14.95 0.37
C GLY A 44 13.20 13.70 -0.42
N VAL A 45 12.63 12.68 0.25
CA VAL A 45 12.16 11.46 -0.39
C VAL A 45 10.72 11.65 -0.86
N GLN A 46 10.48 11.39 -2.13
CA GLN A 46 9.16 11.42 -2.75
C GLN A 46 8.49 10.05 -2.58
N LEU A 47 7.16 10.03 -2.46
CA LEU A 47 6.40 8.82 -2.16
C LEU A 47 5.35 8.58 -3.25
N ILE A 48 5.30 7.37 -3.79
CA ILE A 48 4.28 6.92 -4.74
C ILE A 48 3.47 5.80 -4.09
N GLN A 49 2.15 5.96 -4.11
CA GLN A 49 1.24 4.99 -3.52
C GLN A 49 0.96 3.84 -4.49
N LEU A 50 1.27 2.61 -4.09
CA LEU A 50 0.88 1.41 -4.84
C LEU A 50 -0.60 1.10 -4.64
N PRO A 51 -1.29 0.54 -5.66
CA PRO A 51 -2.63 0.02 -5.48
C PRO A 51 -2.63 -1.17 -4.51
N CYS A 52 -3.68 -1.31 -3.72
CA CYS A 52 -3.84 -2.45 -2.81
C CYS A 52 -4.79 -3.47 -3.47
N PRO A 53 -4.32 -4.67 -3.81
CA PRO A 53 -5.14 -5.66 -4.51
C PRO A 53 -6.36 -6.10 -3.70
N GLU A 54 -6.25 -6.14 -2.37
CA GLU A 54 -7.38 -6.46 -1.49
C GLU A 54 -8.47 -5.40 -1.57
N PHE A 55 -8.07 -4.12 -1.62
CA PHE A 55 -8.99 -2.99 -1.70
C PHE A 55 -9.64 -2.90 -3.09
N THR A 56 -8.87 -3.07 -4.16
CA THR A 56 -9.40 -2.99 -5.53
C THR A 56 -10.24 -4.19 -5.92
N LEU A 57 -10.08 -5.33 -5.23
CA LEU A 57 -10.89 -6.52 -5.47
C LEU A 57 -12.14 -6.58 -4.60
N TYR A 58 -12.05 -6.26 -3.30
CA TYR A 58 -13.15 -6.45 -2.34
C TYR A 58 -13.74 -5.15 -1.78
N GLY A 59 -13.15 -3.99 -2.08
CA GLY A 59 -13.60 -2.69 -1.60
C GLY A 59 -13.23 -2.38 -0.14
N ALA A 60 -13.76 -1.24 0.34
CA ALA A 60 -13.47 -0.72 1.68
C ALA A 60 -14.13 -1.53 2.80
N CYS A 61 -15.34 -2.05 2.57
CA CYS A 61 -16.12 -2.82 3.56
C CYS A 61 -15.75 -4.32 3.61
N ARG A 62 -14.57 -4.69 3.09
CA ARG A 62 -14.14 -6.10 3.02
C ARG A 62 -13.86 -6.68 4.41
N TRP A 63 -13.93 -8.00 4.51
CA TRP A 63 -13.52 -8.73 5.70
C TRP A 63 -11.99 -8.92 5.74
N GLY A 64 -11.47 -9.28 6.91
CA GLY A 64 -10.09 -9.74 7.02
C GLY A 64 -9.92 -11.08 6.30
N HIS A 65 -8.85 -11.20 5.52
CA HIS A 65 -8.51 -12.44 4.83
C HIS A 65 -7.14 -12.96 5.27
N VAL A 66 -6.96 -14.27 5.17
CA VAL A 66 -5.66 -14.94 5.37
C VAL A 66 -4.94 -15.17 4.04
N TYR A 67 -3.66 -15.50 4.09
CA TYR A 67 -2.83 -15.71 2.90
C TYR A 67 -3.45 -16.71 1.93
N GLU A 68 -3.94 -17.84 2.45
CA GLU A 68 -4.50 -18.95 1.67
C GLU A 68 -5.75 -18.54 0.89
N GLN A 69 -6.52 -17.56 1.39
CA GLN A 69 -7.68 -17.01 0.69
C GLN A 69 -7.28 -16.09 -0.49
N PHE A 70 -6.09 -15.51 -0.43
CA PHE A 70 -5.52 -14.70 -1.50
C PHE A 70 -4.57 -15.49 -2.40
N ASP A 71 -4.16 -16.68 -2.03
CA ASP A 71 -3.32 -17.54 -2.87
C ASP A 71 -4.12 -18.26 -3.97
N SER A 72 -4.78 -17.47 -4.81
CA SER A 72 -5.52 -17.95 -5.98
C SER A 72 -4.96 -17.36 -7.27
N ALA A 73 -5.12 -18.10 -8.36
CA ALA A 73 -4.75 -17.62 -9.70
C ALA A 73 -5.45 -16.29 -10.04
N PHE A 74 -6.70 -16.11 -9.61
CA PHE A 74 -7.48 -14.90 -9.83
C PHE A 74 -6.92 -13.69 -9.09
N PHE A 75 -6.58 -13.84 -7.80
CA PHE A 75 -6.00 -12.74 -7.01
C PHE A 75 -4.60 -12.35 -7.50
N ARG A 76 -3.77 -13.34 -7.86
CA ARG A 76 -2.45 -13.11 -8.45
C ARG A 76 -2.57 -12.39 -9.80
N SER A 77 -3.51 -12.80 -10.65
CA SER A 77 -3.79 -12.14 -11.93
C SER A 77 -4.26 -10.70 -11.74
N HIS A 78 -5.19 -10.45 -10.81
CA HIS A 78 -5.63 -9.10 -10.45
C HIS A 78 -4.47 -8.22 -9.98
N SER A 79 -3.63 -8.73 -9.08
CA SER A 79 -2.44 -8.04 -8.56
C SER A 79 -1.47 -7.64 -9.67
N ARG A 80 -1.20 -8.52 -10.64
CA ARG A 80 -0.33 -8.21 -11.79
C ARG A 80 -0.94 -7.14 -12.68
N ARG A 81 -2.25 -7.23 -12.97
CA ARG A 81 -2.96 -6.28 -13.84
C ARG A 81 -2.91 -4.86 -13.28
N ILE A 82 -3.15 -4.68 -11.98
CA ILE A 82 -3.16 -3.35 -11.36
C ILE A 82 -1.75 -2.78 -11.17
N LEU A 83 -0.73 -3.64 -11.04
CA LEU A 83 0.66 -3.21 -10.90
C LEU A 83 1.31 -2.84 -12.23
N ALA A 84 0.88 -3.46 -13.34
CA ALA A 84 1.44 -3.26 -14.67
C ALA A 84 1.67 -1.78 -15.08
N PRO A 85 0.71 -0.84 -14.94
CA PRO A 85 0.96 0.56 -15.29
C PRO A 85 2.03 1.23 -14.42
N ILE A 86 2.15 0.83 -13.15
CA ILE A 86 3.17 1.37 -12.23
C ILE A 86 4.57 0.84 -12.59
N ILE A 87 4.67 -0.37 -13.14
CA ILE A 87 5.94 -0.88 -13.67
C ILE A 87 6.41 -0.03 -14.87
N LEU A 88 5.50 0.40 -15.74
CA LEU A 88 5.84 1.32 -16.83
C LEU A 88 6.31 2.68 -16.29
N GLU A 89 5.64 3.22 -15.27
CA GLU A 89 6.05 4.44 -14.57
C GLU A 89 7.45 4.29 -13.94
N LEU A 90 7.74 3.15 -13.29
CA LEU A 90 9.07 2.82 -12.76
C LEU A 90 10.15 2.80 -13.83
N GLN A 91 9.86 2.22 -15.00
CA GLN A 91 10.79 2.18 -16.13
C GLN A 91 11.10 3.58 -16.65
N GLU A 92 10.10 4.46 -16.72
CA GLU A 92 10.30 5.87 -17.10
C GLU A 92 11.15 6.61 -16.06
N TYR A 93 11.01 6.33 -14.77
CA TYR A 93 11.90 6.91 -13.76
C TYR A 93 13.35 6.44 -13.86
N LEU A 94 13.62 5.29 -14.48
CA LEU A 94 14.98 4.78 -14.72
C LEU A 94 15.61 5.33 -16.01
N SER A 95 14.80 5.95 -16.87
CA SER A 95 15.26 6.70 -18.04
C SER A 95 15.81 8.07 -17.63
#